data_AF-A0A8D8CEY9-F1
#
_entry.id   AF-A0A8D8CEY9-F1
#
_cell.length_a   1.000
_cell.length_b   1.000
_cell.length_c   1.000
_cell.angle_alpha   90.00
_cell.angle_beta   90.00
_cell.angle_gamma   90.00
#
_symmetry.space_group_name_H-M   'P 1'
#
loop_
_entity.id
_entity.type
_entity.pdbx_description
1 polymer ?
#
loop_
_entity_poly.entity_id
_entity_poly.type
_entity_poly.pdbx_seq_one_letter_code
_entity_poly.pdbx_strand_id
1 'polypeptide(L)'
;LSVTLCNLGVGATFGESILHDLPRDSTVVTKTTCELLRVEQADFRLIFEKNKELMNDIISNCKLKNGFGQSMQTTTMVQSGVHQQQPSPVKKQLSPDHPNPALPITEAPSPAMSRMGWALRVLLVTDNTSCLKDRKVGGKFIRKCAPGTELVDWLLNLSPIVHTRNQAAGMWQALVEEGVLSHVSKEQPFKDKCFLYRFRVDEDGTASGSPSSDDISQSNDHIREALPSLLHRGPDATLRMILRKPSHERTQEELELVYEE
;
A
#
# COMPACT_ATOMS: atom_id res chain seq x y z
N LEU A 1 27.13 -0.06 -31.33
CA LEU A 1 25.75 -0.50 -31.02
C LEU A 1 25.23 0.39 -29.89
N SER A 2 24.14 1.11 -30.09
CA SER A 2 23.50 1.89 -29.01
C SER A 2 22.69 0.95 -28.13
N VAL A 3 22.88 1.01 -26.81
CA VAL A 3 22.14 0.22 -25.83
C VAL A 3 21.12 1.12 -25.15
N THR A 4 19.87 0.66 -25.03
CA THR A 4 18.85 1.36 -24.23
C THR A 4 19.04 0.99 -22.76
N LEU A 5 19.26 1.99 -21.90
CA LEU A 5 19.42 1.80 -20.46
C LEU A 5 18.06 1.70 -19.72
N CYS A 6 17.12 2.58 -20.05
CA CYS A 6 15.80 2.65 -19.42
C CYS A 6 14.77 3.31 -20.36
N ASN A 7 13.50 3.28 -19.97
CA ASN A 7 12.42 4.04 -20.59
C ASN A 7 11.89 5.08 -19.59
N LEU A 8 11.66 6.31 -20.05
CA LEU A 8 11.07 7.38 -19.25
C LEU A 8 9.60 7.53 -19.62
N GLY A 9 8.71 7.45 -18.63
CA GLY A 9 7.26 7.58 -18.80
C GLY A 9 6.70 8.93 -18.33
N VAL A 10 5.37 9.08 -18.36
CA VAL A 10 4.69 10.28 -17.86
C VAL A 10 5.03 10.51 -16.38
N GLY A 11 5.40 11.75 -16.05
CA GLY A 11 5.83 12.14 -14.71
C GLY A 11 7.31 11.86 -14.38
N ALA A 12 8.05 11.23 -15.29
CA ALA A 12 9.51 11.15 -15.16
C ALA A 12 10.14 12.52 -15.45
N THR A 13 11.23 12.83 -14.75
CA THR A 13 12.07 14.00 -15.05
C THR A 13 13.49 13.53 -15.35
N PHE A 14 14.24 14.36 -16.11
CA PHE A 14 15.63 14.10 -16.46
C PHE A 14 16.35 15.40 -16.80
N GLY A 15 17.68 15.37 -16.71
CA GLY A 15 18.53 16.45 -17.21
C GLY A 15 18.98 17.44 -16.14
N GLU A 16 18.90 17.06 -14.88
CA GLU A 16 19.34 17.83 -13.72
C GLU A 16 20.85 18.11 -13.69
N SER A 17 21.65 17.40 -14.51
CA SER A 17 23.09 17.60 -14.64
C SER A 17 23.48 19.05 -14.95
N ILE A 18 22.57 19.81 -15.58
CA ILE A 18 22.76 21.24 -15.89
C ILE A 18 22.87 22.13 -14.65
N LEU A 19 22.37 21.71 -13.48
CA LEU A 19 22.53 22.48 -12.24
C LEU A 19 24.02 22.67 -11.90
N HIS A 20 24.82 21.66 -12.20
CA HIS A 20 26.25 21.59 -11.87
C HIS A 20 27.15 21.76 -13.10
N ASP A 21 26.62 22.22 -14.23
CA ASP A 21 27.34 22.33 -15.51
C ASP A 21 28.01 21.01 -15.95
N LEU A 22 27.43 19.87 -15.56
CA LEU A 22 27.95 18.55 -15.91
C LEU A 22 27.50 18.15 -17.32
N PRO A 23 28.38 17.51 -18.12
CA PRO A 23 28.02 16.99 -19.43
C PRO A 23 26.91 15.92 -19.29
N ARG A 24 26.17 15.70 -20.39
CA ARG A 24 25.18 14.62 -20.45
C ARG A 24 25.90 13.27 -20.47
N ASP A 25 25.51 12.37 -19.59
CA ASP A 25 26.03 11.01 -19.50
C ASP A 25 25.30 10.02 -20.44
N SER A 26 24.14 10.43 -20.95
CA SER A 26 23.22 9.58 -21.73
C SER A 26 22.60 10.36 -22.88
N THR A 27 22.25 9.65 -23.96
CA THR A 27 21.43 10.20 -25.05
C THR A 27 19.97 9.81 -24.84
N VAL A 28 19.07 10.80 -24.90
CA VAL A 28 17.62 10.59 -24.79
C VAL A 28 17.01 10.69 -26.19
N VAL A 29 16.21 9.68 -26.55
CA VAL A 29 15.51 9.60 -27.83
C VAL A 29 14.03 9.33 -27.57
N THR A 30 13.16 10.05 -28.26
CA THR A 30 11.71 9.83 -28.18
C THR A 30 11.36 8.52 -28.88
N LYS A 31 10.67 7.61 -28.18
CA LYS A 31 10.21 6.33 -28.76
C LYS A 31 8.85 6.45 -29.45
N THR A 32 8.03 7.39 -28.97
CA THR A 32 6.70 7.71 -29.48
C THR A 32 6.56 9.23 -29.51
N THR A 33 5.46 9.72 -30.08
CA THR A 33 5.05 11.11 -29.87
C THR A 33 4.89 11.37 -28.38
N CYS A 34 5.50 12.44 -27.88
CA CYS A 34 5.43 12.84 -26.48
C CYS A 34 5.45 14.36 -26.35
N GLU A 35 4.88 14.85 -25.26
CA GLU A 35 4.93 16.26 -24.88
C GLU A 35 5.90 16.41 -23.71
N LEU A 36 6.74 17.44 -23.76
CA LEU A 36 7.76 17.70 -22.75
C LEU A 36 7.60 19.12 -22.20
N LEU A 37 7.63 19.24 -20.88
CA LEU A 37 7.84 20.52 -20.22
C LEU A 37 9.34 20.76 -20.11
N ARG A 38 9.84 21.80 -20.80
CA ARG A 38 11.24 22.20 -20.75
C ARG A 38 11.41 23.43 -19.87
N VAL A 39 12.35 23.37 -18.92
CA VAL A 39 12.81 24.53 -18.14
C VAL A 39 14.24 24.85 -18.54
N GLU A 40 14.54 26.12 -18.81
CA GLU A 40 15.90 26.55 -19.18
C GLU A 40 16.84 26.54 -17.97
N GLN A 41 18.14 26.41 -18.20
CA GLN A 41 19.13 26.22 -17.12
C GLN A 41 19.12 27.36 -16.10
N ALA A 42 19.01 28.61 -16.56
CA ALA A 42 18.98 29.79 -15.69
C ALA A 42 17.77 29.76 -14.75
N ASP A 43 16.59 29.48 -15.29
CA ASP A 43 15.35 29.38 -14.52
C ASP A 43 15.37 28.17 -13.59
N PHE A 44 15.92 27.05 -14.05
CA PHE A 44 16.02 25.84 -13.25
C PHE A 44 16.90 26.04 -12.01
N ARG A 45 18.00 26.78 -12.15
CA ARG A 45 18.84 27.20 -11.01
C ARG A 45 18.08 28.05 -10.01
N LEU A 46 17.35 29.06 -10.50
CA LEU A 46 16.56 29.94 -9.64
C LEU A 46 15.47 29.17 -8.88
N ILE A 47 14.80 28.24 -9.55
CA ILE A 47 13.79 27.36 -8.93
C ILE A 47 14.43 26.47 -7.85
N PHE A 48 15.59 25.88 -8.16
CA PHE A 48 16.33 25.01 -7.25
C PHE A 48 16.80 25.76 -6.00
N GLU A 49 17.36 26.96 -6.15
CA GLU A 49 17.81 27.78 -5.02
C GLU A 49 16.65 28.16 -4.09
N LYS A 50 15.50 28.53 -4.66
CA LYS A 50 14.31 28.91 -3.88
C LYS A 50 13.63 27.74 -3.18
N ASN A 51 13.74 26.51 -3.71
CA ASN A 51 12.95 25.35 -3.28
C ASN A 51 13.82 24.10 -3.05
N LYS A 52 15.04 24.30 -2.52
CA LYS A 52 16.09 23.28 -2.49
C LYS A 52 15.66 21.93 -1.91
N GLU A 53 14.92 21.92 -0.80
CA GLU A 53 14.47 20.68 -0.14
C GLU A 53 13.50 19.90 -1.04
N LEU A 54 12.44 20.55 -1.52
CA LEU A 54 11.45 19.95 -2.42
C LEU A 54 12.08 19.43 -3.72
N MET A 55 13.01 20.21 -4.29
CA MET A 55 13.69 19.84 -5.54
C MET A 55 14.66 18.68 -5.36
N ASN A 56 15.35 18.60 -4.22
CA ASN A 56 16.21 17.45 -3.90
C ASN A 56 15.40 16.17 -3.77
N ASP A 57 14.22 16.22 -3.16
CA ASP A 57 13.33 15.07 -3.05
C ASP A 57 12.86 14.61 -4.44
N ILE A 58 12.48 15.54 -5.33
CA ILE A 58 12.08 15.23 -6.70
C ILE A 58 13.24 14.57 -7.45
N ILE A 59 14.45 15.16 -7.44
CA ILE A 59 15.62 14.63 -8.15
C ILE A 59 16.01 13.25 -7.63
N SER A 60 16.02 13.06 -6.31
CA SER A 60 16.37 11.78 -5.68
C SER A 60 15.35 10.70 -6.01
N ASN A 61 14.06 11.02 -5.92
CA ASN A 61 12.98 10.10 -6.27
C ASN A 61 12.95 9.77 -7.76
N CYS A 62 13.34 10.70 -8.64
CA CYS A 62 13.42 10.47 -10.08
C CYS A 62 14.56 9.51 -10.44
N LYS A 63 15.73 9.59 -9.79
CA LYS A 63 16.79 8.59 -10.00
C LYS A 63 16.36 7.17 -9.63
N LEU A 64 15.58 7.04 -8.56
CA LEU A 64 14.97 5.77 -8.14
C LEU A 64 13.93 5.28 -9.15
N LYS A 65 12.99 6.15 -9.58
CA LYS A 65 11.95 5.80 -10.56
C LYS A 65 12.50 5.49 -11.96
N ASN A 66 13.62 6.10 -12.34
CA ASN A 66 14.27 5.90 -13.64
C ASN A 66 15.24 4.70 -13.66
N GLY A 67 15.34 3.93 -12.56
CA GLY A 67 16.17 2.71 -12.50
C GLY A 67 17.67 2.95 -12.30
N PHE A 68 18.09 4.16 -11.92
CA PHE A 68 19.49 4.52 -11.64
C PHE A 68 19.82 4.62 -10.15
N GLY A 69 18.86 4.35 -9.27
CA GLY A 69 19.09 4.35 -7.83
C GLY A 69 20.01 3.20 -7.40
N GLN A 70 21.22 3.51 -6.93
CA GLN A 70 21.99 2.56 -6.15
C GLN A 70 21.23 2.26 -4.85
N SER A 71 20.97 0.99 -4.58
CA SER A 71 20.57 0.51 -3.25
C SER A 71 21.76 0.62 -2.30
N MET A 72 22.17 1.83 -1.93
CA MET A 72 23.15 2.03 -0.87
C MET A 72 22.44 2.18 0.45
N GLN A 73 22.44 1.09 1.22
CA GLN A 73 22.30 1.12 2.67
C GLN A 73 23.33 2.11 3.23
N THR A 74 22.88 3.25 3.75
CA THR A 74 23.72 4.13 4.56
C THR A 74 24.01 3.44 5.89
N THR A 75 25.10 2.69 5.94
CA THR A 75 25.70 2.23 7.19
C THR A 75 26.60 3.36 7.69
N THR A 76 26.08 4.19 8.59
CA THR A 76 26.92 5.11 9.38
C THR A 76 27.71 4.27 10.39
N MET A 77 29.01 4.13 10.12
CA MET A 77 29.95 3.56 11.07
C MET A 77 30.18 4.55 12.22
N VAL A 78 29.72 4.20 13.42
CA VAL A 78 30.28 4.74 14.67
C VAL A 78 30.74 3.53 15.49
N GLN A 79 32.05 3.42 15.63
CA GLN A 79 32.72 2.35 16.33
C GLN A 79 33.04 2.83 17.76
N SER A 80 32.41 2.25 18.78
CA SER A 80 32.99 2.16 20.14
C SER A 80 32.29 1.08 20.98
N GLY A 81 33.02 -0.01 21.27
CA GLY A 81 33.11 -0.59 22.62
C GLY A 81 32.01 -1.51 23.19
N VAL A 82 32.36 -2.80 23.26
CA VAL A 82 32.15 -3.77 24.39
C VAL A 82 30.79 -4.50 24.54
N HIS A 83 30.81 -5.78 24.14
CA HIS A 83 30.21 -6.99 24.77
C HIS A 83 28.90 -6.90 25.58
N GLN A 84 27.80 -7.52 25.09
CA GLN A 84 27.16 -8.73 25.66
C GLN A 84 25.79 -9.07 25.05
N GLN A 85 25.59 -10.38 24.82
CA GLN A 85 24.34 -11.17 24.75
C GLN A 85 23.40 -11.02 23.54
N GLN A 86 23.28 -12.16 22.82
CA GLN A 86 22.23 -12.48 21.84
C GLN A 86 20.82 -12.31 22.41
N PRO A 87 19.90 -11.79 21.57
CA PRO A 87 18.66 -12.52 21.33
C PRO A 87 18.37 -12.68 19.83
N SER A 88 17.95 -13.90 19.47
CA SER A 88 17.03 -14.36 18.42
C SER A 88 16.85 -13.58 17.09
N PRO A 89 16.70 -14.28 15.95
CA PRO A 89 16.89 -13.69 14.63
C PRO A 89 15.81 -12.65 14.28
N VAL A 90 16.29 -11.46 13.95
CA VAL A 90 15.53 -10.35 13.39
C VAL A 90 14.75 -10.84 12.17
N LYS A 91 13.44 -10.58 12.17
CA LYS A 91 12.51 -10.86 11.07
C LYS A 91 13.10 -10.33 9.77
N LYS A 92 13.38 -11.25 8.85
CA LYS A 92 13.79 -10.95 7.47
C LYS A 92 12.81 -9.95 6.87
N GLN A 93 13.32 -8.80 6.44
CA GLN A 93 12.63 -8.00 5.42
C GLN A 93 12.27 -8.94 4.27
N LEU A 94 10.98 -8.94 3.89
CA LEU A 94 10.46 -9.79 2.84
C LEU A 94 11.28 -9.54 1.57
N SER A 95 12.03 -10.56 1.15
CA SER A 95 12.80 -10.51 -0.09
C SER A 95 11.82 -10.32 -1.26
N PRO A 96 12.14 -9.47 -2.26
CA PRO A 96 11.28 -9.23 -3.43
C PRO A 96 10.85 -10.52 -4.17
N ASP A 97 11.63 -11.60 -4.00
CA ASP A 97 11.46 -12.86 -4.72
C ASP A 97 10.43 -13.82 -4.12
N HIS A 98 9.87 -13.54 -2.93
CA HIS A 98 8.85 -14.40 -2.30
C HIS A 98 7.70 -13.61 -1.67
N PRO A 99 6.89 -12.90 -2.47
CA PRO A 99 5.85 -12.07 -1.92
C PRO A 99 4.65 -12.95 -1.49
N ASN A 100 4.56 -13.31 -0.21
CA ASN A 100 3.36 -13.97 0.31
C ASN A 100 2.16 -13.00 0.26
N PRO A 101 1.12 -13.22 -0.57
CA PRO A 101 0.00 -12.27 -0.74
C PRO A 101 -0.82 -12.06 0.54
N ALA A 102 -0.67 -12.91 1.54
CA ALA A 102 -1.31 -12.78 2.84
C ALA A 102 -0.68 -11.73 3.77
N LEU A 103 0.56 -11.33 3.49
CA LEU A 103 1.29 -10.40 4.34
C LEU A 103 1.13 -8.96 3.84
N PRO A 104 1.05 -7.98 4.76
CA PRO A 104 1.09 -6.56 4.42
C PRO A 104 2.32 -6.23 3.56
N ILE A 105 2.15 -5.25 2.69
CA ILE A 105 3.22 -4.67 1.88
C ILE A 105 3.96 -3.61 2.69
N THR A 106 3.22 -2.85 3.52
CA THR A 106 3.79 -1.80 4.37
C THR A 106 4.11 -2.34 5.78
N GLU A 107 5.13 -1.76 6.43
CA GLU A 107 5.46 -2.09 7.83
C GLU A 107 4.38 -1.58 8.80
N ALA A 108 3.75 -0.45 8.46
CA ALA A 108 2.63 0.14 9.17
C ALA A 108 1.63 0.77 8.18
N PRO A 109 0.34 0.87 8.53
CA PRO A 109 -0.63 1.52 7.67
C PRO A 109 -0.33 3.00 7.58
N SER A 110 -0.49 3.55 6.37
CA SER A 110 -0.45 4.99 6.14
C SER A 110 -1.51 5.72 6.98
N PRO A 111 -1.36 7.03 7.26
CA PRO A 111 -2.36 7.79 8.03
C PRO A 111 -3.75 7.73 7.42
N ALA A 112 -3.85 7.80 6.08
CA ALA A 112 -5.12 7.70 5.36
C ALA A 112 -5.78 6.33 5.55
N MET A 113 -5.00 5.24 5.41
CA MET A 113 -5.53 3.88 5.56
C MET A 113 -5.83 3.52 7.02
N SER A 114 -5.04 4.05 7.96
CA SER A 114 -5.35 3.98 9.40
C SER A 114 -6.69 4.64 9.71
N ARG A 115 -6.94 5.85 9.18
CA ARG A 115 -8.19 6.59 9.41
C ARG A 115 -9.38 5.90 8.75
N MET A 116 -9.21 5.40 7.51
CA MET A 116 -10.22 4.59 6.81
C MET A 116 -10.58 3.34 7.60
N GLY A 117 -9.57 2.60 8.06
CA GLY A 117 -9.73 1.42 8.91
C GLY A 117 -10.47 1.69 10.21
N TRP A 118 -10.10 2.77 10.90
CA TRP A 118 -10.78 3.22 12.10
C TRP A 118 -12.26 3.50 11.85
N ALA A 119 -12.58 4.29 10.81
CA ALA A 119 -13.95 4.68 10.49
C ALA A 119 -14.82 3.47 10.14
N LEU A 120 -14.34 2.59 9.25
CA LEU A 120 -15.05 1.35 8.89
C LEU A 120 -15.30 0.48 10.11
N ARG A 121 -14.29 0.33 10.98
CA ARG A 121 -14.41 -0.47 12.20
C ARG A 121 -15.42 0.13 13.18
N VAL A 122 -15.41 1.45 13.39
CA VAL A 122 -16.39 2.12 14.26
C VAL A 122 -17.80 1.83 13.80
N LEU A 123 -18.08 2.00 12.50
CA LEU A 123 -19.40 1.73 11.94
C LEU A 123 -19.77 0.24 12.04
N LEU A 124 -18.83 -0.66 11.74
CA LEU A 124 -19.03 -2.11 11.91
C LEU A 124 -19.37 -2.49 13.36
N VAL A 125 -18.72 -1.88 14.35
CA VAL A 125 -18.99 -2.19 15.78
C VAL A 125 -20.34 -1.64 16.23
N THR A 126 -20.76 -0.50 15.69
CA THR A 126 -22.04 0.15 16.02
C THR A 126 -23.23 -0.49 15.31
N ASP A 127 -23.03 -1.11 14.16
CA ASP A 127 -24.08 -1.78 13.40
C ASP A 127 -24.73 -2.92 14.20
N ASN A 128 -26.05 -2.87 14.39
CA ASN A 128 -26.78 -3.92 15.10
C ASN A 128 -26.74 -5.28 14.38
N THR A 129 -26.44 -5.28 13.08
CA THR A 129 -26.23 -6.48 12.27
C THR A 129 -24.76 -6.89 12.19
N SER A 130 -23.89 -6.28 13.02
CA SER A 130 -22.44 -6.46 12.97
C SER A 130 -22.00 -7.92 12.82
N CYS A 131 -21.12 -8.13 11.85
CA CYS A 131 -20.41 -9.38 11.64
C CYS A 131 -19.23 -9.57 12.59
N LEU A 132 -18.78 -8.50 13.27
CA LEU A 132 -17.65 -8.53 14.21
C LEU A 132 -18.06 -9.20 15.51
N LYS A 133 -17.57 -10.43 15.71
CA LYS A 133 -17.91 -11.26 16.86
C LYS A 133 -16.67 -11.96 17.41
N ASP A 134 -16.72 -12.27 18.69
CA ASP A 134 -15.74 -13.10 19.36
C ASP A 134 -15.98 -14.56 18.98
N ARG A 135 -14.93 -15.26 18.55
CA ARG A 135 -15.02 -16.67 18.09
C ARG A 135 -13.91 -17.50 18.71
N LYS A 136 -14.22 -18.75 19.07
CA LYS A 136 -13.22 -19.74 19.51
C LYS A 136 -12.85 -20.64 18.34
N VAL A 137 -11.60 -20.60 17.89
CA VAL A 137 -11.10 -21.39 16.76
C VAL A 137 -9.87 -22.16 17.19
N GLY A 138 -9.88 -23.48 17.03
CA GLY A 138 -8.75 -24.34 17.41
C GLY A 138 -8.30 -24.15 18.86
N GLY A 139 -9.23 -23.91 19.78
CA GLY A 139 -8.95 -23.64 21.19
C GLY A 139 -8.51 -22.21 21.52
N LYS A 140 -8.19 -21.37 20.52
CA LYS A 140 -7.82 -19.97 20.71
C LYS A 140 -9.05 -19.07 20.66
N PHE A 141 -9.10 -18.08 21.54
CA PHE A 141 -10.16 -17.06 21.55
C PHE A 141 -9.75 -15.86 20.69
N ILE A 142 -10.53 -15.57 19.66
CA ILE A 142 -10.28 -14.49 18.70
C ILE A 142 -11.38 -13.46 18.88
N ARG A 143 -11.02 -12.28 19.41
CA ARG A 143 -11.95 -11.18 19.61
C ARG A 143 -12.25 -10.45 18.31
N LYS A 144 -13.48 -9.95 18.17
CA LYS A 144 -13.93 -9.00 17.13
C LYS A 144 -13.39 -9.35 15.74
N CYS A 145 -13.65 -10.58 15.30
CA CYS A 145 -13.33 -11.03 13.95
C CYS A 145 -14.60 -11.14 13.10
N ALA A 146 -14.47 -11.24 11.77
CA ALA A 146 -15.60 -11.46 10.88
C ALA A 146 -15.19 -12.34 9.68
N PRO A 147 -16.10 -13.16 9.13
CA PRO A 147 -15.90 -13.83 7.85
C PRO A 147 -15.74 -12.82 6.71
N GLY A 148 -14.88 -13.13 5.73
CA GLY A 148 -14.70 -12.30 4.54
C GLY A 148 -16.01 -12.07 3.77
N THR A 149 -16.87 -13.09 3.70
CA THR A 149 -18.21 -12.97 3.08
C THR A 149 -19.09 -11.92 3.76
N GLU A 150 -19.13 -11.92 5.08
CA GLU A 150 -19.92 -10.96 5.85
C GLU A 150 -19.35 -9.53 5.76
N LEU A 151 -18.01 -9.39 5.68
CA LEU A 151 -17.37 -8.09 5.44
C LEU A 151 -17.69 -7.52 4.06
N VAL A 152 -17.77 -8.38 3.04
CA VAL A 152 -18.18 -7.98 1.68
C VAL A 152 -19.64 -7.55 1.67
N ASP A 153 -20.53 -8.34 2.27
CA ASP A 153 -21.96 -7.99 2.38
C ASP A 153 -22.16 -6.65 3.09
N TRP A 154 -21.45 -6.45 4.19
CA TRP A 154 -21.54 -5.21 4.95
C TRP A 154 -21.07 -4.00 4.13
N LEU A 155 -19.96 -4.11 3.40
CA LEU A 155 -19.44 -3.01 2.60
C LEU A 155 -20.37 -2.66 1.41
N LEU A 156 -21.02 -3.66 0.81
CA LEU A 156 -22.05 -3.45 -0.22
C LEU A 156 -23.27 -2.70 0.33
N ASN A 157 -23.67 -3.00 1.57
CA ASN A 157 -24.79 -2.33 2.23
C ASN A 157 -24.42 -0.95 2.80
N LEU A 158 -23.13 -0.70 3.04
CA LEU A 158 -22.64 0.57 3.59
C LEU A 158 -22.84 1.74 2.61
N SER A 159 -22.60 1.53 1.32
CA SER A 159 -22.64 2.62 0.34
C SER A 159 -22.99 2.13 -1.08
N PRO A 160 -23.89 2.84 -1.79
CA PRO A 160 -24.33 2.44 -3.12
C PRO A 160 -23.26 2.54 -4.21
N ILE A 161 -22.09 3.13 -3.92
CA ILE A 161 -20.99 3.22 -4.89
C ILE A 161 -20.25 1.89 -5.11
N VAL A 162 -20.46 0.91 -4.21
CA VAL A 162 -19.86 -0.42 -4.30
C VAL A 162 -20.91 -1.35 -4.91
N HIS A 163 -20.71 -1.72 -6.17
CA HIS A 163 -21.75 -2.38 -6.98
C HIS A 163 -21.57 -3.90 -7.05
N THR A 164 -20.34 -4.39 -6.81
CA THR A 164 -20.01 -5.81 -6.96
C THR A 164 -19.19 -6.33 -5.78
N ARG A 165 -19.31 -7.63 -5.51
CA ARG A 165 -18.51 -8.32 -4.50
C ARG A 165 -17.01 -8.23 -4.79
N ASN A 166 -16.62 -8.22 -6.06
CA ASN A 166 -15.23 -8.08 -6.49
C ASN A 166 -14.66 -6.70 -6.12
N GLN A 167 -15.43 -5.63 -6.31
CA GLN A 167 -15.03 -4.28 -5.86
C GLN A 167 -14.84 -4.24 -4.35
N ALA A 168 -15.81 -4.75 -3.59
CA ALA A 168 -15.72 -4.82 -2.13
C ALA A 168 -14.50 -5.65 -1.68
N ALA A 169 -14.25 -6.79 -2.31
CA ALA A 169 -13.09 -7.63 -2.02
C ALA A 169 -11.77 -6.92 -2.30
N GLY A 170 -11.66 -6.18 -3.40
CA GLY A 170 -10.48 -5.36 -3.72
C GLY A 170 -10.25 -4.23 -2.70
N MET A 171 -11.32 -3.58 -2.24
CA MET A 171 -11.25 -2.56 -1.17
C MET A 171 -10.73 -3.14 0.14
N TRP A 172 -11.22 -4.32 0.54
CA TRP A 172 -10.71 -5.02 1.72
C TRP A 172 -9.27 -5.50 1.52
N GLN A 173 -8.91 -5.93 0.31
CA GLN A 173 -7.54 -6.29 -0.03
C GLN A 173 -6.59 -5.10 0.15
N ALA A 174 -6.99 -3.89 -0.26
CA ALA A 174 -6.18 -2.68 -0.03
C ALA A 174 -5.93 -2.43 1.48
N LEU A 175 -6.91 -2.70 2.35
CA LEU A 175 -6.76 -2.60 3.80
C LEU A 175 -5.86 -3.73 4.38
N VAL A 176 -5.85 -4.91 3.76
CA VAL A 176 -4.94 -6.01 4.12
C VAL A 176 -3.49 -5.69 3.74
N GLU A 177 -3.26 -5.13 2.56
CA GLU A 177 -1.92 -4.72 2.10
C GLU A 177 -1.29 -3.64 2.99
N GLU A 178 -2.10 -2.77 3.55
CA GLU A 178 -1.67 -1.72 4.49
C GLU A 178 -1.61 -2.21 5.94
N GLY A 179 -1.96 -3.48 6.21
CA GLY A 179 -1.92 -4.07 7.55
C GLY A 179 -2.97 -3.51 8.52
N VAL A 180 -4.03 -2.89 8.01
CA VAL A 180 -5.19 -2.41 8.79
C VAL A 180 -6.09 -3.58 9.18
N LEU A 181 -6.31 -4.49 8.25
CA LEU A 181 -7.06 -5.73 8.40
C LEU A 181 -6.11 -6.91 8.13
N SER A 182 -6.37 -8.07 8.71
CA SER A 182 -5.56 -9.26 8.43
C SER A 182 -6.35 -10.54 8.61
N HIS A 183 -6.02 -11.56 7.83
CA HIS A 183 -6.49 -12.91 8.10
C HIS A 183 -5.96 -13.39 9.45
N VAL A 184 -6.80 -14.04 10.26
CA VAL A 184 -6.44 -14.44 11.62
C VAL A 184 -5.22 -15.36 11.66
N SER A 185 -5.03 -16.26 10.69
CA SER A 185 -3.81 -17.10 10.61
C SER A 185 -2.66 -16.46 9.84
N LYS A 186 -2.86 -15.28 9.20
CA LYS A 186 -1.88 -14.59 8.34
C LYS A 186 -1.43 -15.40 7.11
N GLU A 187 -2.23 -16.37 6.69
CA GLU A 187 -1.91 -17.27 5.56
C GLU A 187 -2.67 -16.97 4.27
N GLN A 188 -3.70 -16.11 4.31
CA GLN A 188 -4.52 -15.81 3.15
C GLN A 188 -4.56 -14.30 2.88
N PRO A 189 -4.52 -13.86 1.61
CA PRO A 189 -4.97 -12.52 1.26
C PRO A 189 -6.47 -12.36 1.60
N PHE A 190 -7.04 -11.19 1.32
CA PHE A 190 -8.48 -11.06 1.41
C PHE A 190 -9.17 -12.00 0.42
N LYS A 191 -10.17 -12.72 0.90
CA LYS A 191 -10.99 -13.65 0.13
C LYS A 191 -12.42 -13.51 0.61
N ASP A 192 -13.32 -13.38 -0.35
CA ASP A 192 -14.77 -13.43 -0.16
C ASP A 192 -15.21 -14.88 0.13
N LYS A 193 -14.78 -15.39 1.28
CA LYS A 193 -15.01 -16.75 1.78
C LYS A 193 -15.17 -16.72 3.30
N CYS A 194 -15.51 -17.85 3.91
CA CYS A 194 -15.64 -17.99 5.36
C CYS A 194 -14.29 -18.02 6.12
N PHE A 195 -13.29 -17.27 5.65
CA PHE A 195 -12.05 -17.01 6.36
C PHE A 195 -12.23 -15.84 7.33
N LEU A 196 -11.64 -15.94 8.51
CA LEU A 196 -11.79 -14.92 9.54
C LEU A 196 -10.73 -13.83 9.40
N TYR A 197 -11.20 -12.59 9.37
CA TYR A 197 -10.38 -11.39 9.35
C TYR A 197 -10.58 -10.60 10.64
N ARG A 198 -9.55 -9.86 11.04
CA ARG A 198 -9.55 -9.03 12.25
C ARG A 198 -8.77 -7.75 12.01
N PHE A 199 -9.30 -6.64 12.53
CA PHE A 199 -8.63 -5.34 12.51
C PHE A 199 -7.41 -5.35 13.43
N ARG A 200 -6.34 -4.67 13.04
CA ARG A 200 -5.09 -4.57 13.81
C ARG A 200 -5.32 -4.08 15.24
N VAL A 201 -6.17 -3.08 15.42
CA VAL A 201 -6.51 -2.50 16.74
C VAL A 201 -7.18 -3.51 17.70
N ASP A 202 -7.85 -4.54 17.16
CA ASP A 202 -8.48 -5.60 17.96
C ASP A 202 -7.51 -6.74 18.30
N GLU A 203 -6.44 -6.88 17.52
CA GLU A 203 -5.31 -7.77 17.82
C GLU A 203 -4.47 -7.22 18.98
N ASP A 204 -4.13 -5.93 18.91
CA ASP A 204 -3.28 -5.26 19.90
C ASP A 204 -4.03 -5.04 21.24
N GLY A 205 -5.35 -5.21 21.25
CA GLY A 205 -6.19 -5.02 22.44
C GLY A 205 -6.36 -3.56 22.85
N THR A 206 -5.96 -2.62 21.99
CA THR A 206 -6.00 -1.17 22.23
C THR A 206 -7.38 -0.57 22.01
N ALA A 207 -8.27 -1.25 21.29
CA ALA A 207 -9.66 -0.84 21.15
C ALA A 207 -10.50 -1.22 22.39
N SER A 208 -10.52 -0.34 23.38
CA SER A 208 -11.42 -0.43 24.54
C SER A 208 -12.68 0.43 24.34
N GLY A 209 -13.83 -0.09 24.75
CA GLY A 209 -15.10 0.63 24.77
C GLY A 209 -15.98 0.50 23.52
N SER A 210 -17.26 0.83 23.70
CA SER A 210 -18.20 1.11 22.61
C SER A 210 -17.89 2.48 22.02
N PRO A 211 -17.93 2.66 20.68
CA PRO A 211 -17.77 3.97 20.06
C PRO A 211 -18.76 5.00 20.64
N SER A 212 -18.30 6.24 20.84
CA SER A 212 -19.17 7.34 21.25
C SER A 212 -20.02 7.84 20.06
N SER A 213 -21.05 8.65 20.34
CA SER A 213 -21.84 9.30 19.29
C SER A 213 -20.98 10.16 18.37
N ASP A 214 -19.97 10.84 18.92
CA ASP A 214 -19.05 11.69 18.16
C ASP A 214 -18.15 10.85 17.24
N ASP A 215 -17.68 9.69 17.72
CA ASP A 215 -16.90 8.75 16.89
C ASP A 215 -17.71 8.26 15.69
N ILE A 216 -18.99 7.96 15.92
CA ILE A 216 -19.91 7.50 14.87
C ILE A 216 -20.14 8.62 13.83
N SER A 217 -20.38 9.86 14.27
CA SER A 217 -20.54 10.99 13.35
C SER A 217 -19.29 11.22 12.50
N GLN A 218 -18.12 11.30 13.14
CA GLN A 218 -16.84 11.48 12.45
C GLN A 218 -16.52 10.33 11.48
N SER A 219 -16.91 9.11 11.83
CA SER A 219 -16.73 7.96 10.96
C SER A 219 -17.63 8.05 9.72
N ASN A 220 -18.91 8.39 9.89
CA ASN A 220 -19.83 8.59 8.77
C ASN A 220 -19.35 9.68 7.81
N ASP A 221 -18.92 10.83 8.34
CA ASP A 221 -18.40 11.94 7.53
C ASP A 221 -17.15 11.51 6.75
N HIS A 222 -16.22 10.82 7.42
CA HIS A 222 -15.01 10.34 6.77
C HIS A 222 -15.29 9.29 5.68
N ILE A 223 -16.19 8.34 5.94
CA ILE A 223 -16.59 7.34 4.93
C ILE A 223 -17.24 8.03 3.73
N ARG A 224 -18.14 8.99 3.94
CA ARG A 224 -18.79 9.72 2.86
C ARG A 224 -17.78 10.42 1.93
N GLU A 225 -16.72 10.97 2.48
CA GLU A 225 -15.68 11.68 1.72
C GLU A 225 -14.66 10.72 1.08
N ALA A 226 -14.14 9.75 1.84
CA ALA A 226 -12.93 9.03 1.48
C ALA A 226 -13.19 7.62 0.88
N LEU A 227 -14.40 7.08 0.97
CA LEU A 227 -14.71 5.75 0.43
C LEU A 227 -14.47 5.62 -1.09
N PRO A 228 -14.74 6.63 -1.93
CA PRO A 228 -14.40 6.57 -3.36
C PRO A 228 -12.91 6.35 -3.61
N SER A 229 -12.04 6.93 -2.77
CA SER A 229 -10.59 6.73 -2.86
C SER A 229 -10.18 5.30 -2.51
N LEU A 230 -10.88 4.66 -1.55
CA LEU A 230 -10.66 3.24 -1.25
C LEU A 230 -11.15 2.34 -2.39
N LEU A 231 -12.30 2.65 -2.98
CA LEU A 231 -12.83 1.95 -4.16
C LEU A 231 -11.84 2.01 -5.34
N HIS A 232 -11.28 3.20 -5.61
CA HIS A 232 -10.30 3.40 -6.68
C HIS A 232 -8.99 2.62 -6.45
N ARG A 233 -8.61 2.36 -5.19
CA ARG A 233 -7.44 1.53 -4.83
C ARG A 233 -7.67 0.03 -5.01
N GLY A 234 -8.92 -0.41 -5.08
CA GLY A 234 -9.28 -1.83 -5.10
C GLY A 234 -8.69 -2.64 -6.27
N PRO A 235 -8.80 -2.17 -7.54
CA PRO A 235 -8.23 -2.86 -8.69
C PRO A 235 -6.72 -3.07 -8.58
N ASP A 236 -5.97 -2.00 -8.27
CA ASP A 236 -4.51 -2.04 -8.12
C ASP A 236 -4.08 -2.96 -6.94
N ALA A 237 -4.80 -2.95 -5.82
CA ALA A 237 -4.57 -3.91 -4.73
C ALA A 237 -4.85 -5.37 -5.16
N THR A 238 -5.87 -5.59 -5.99
CA THR A 238 -6.18 -6.92 -6.53
C THR A 238 -5.09 -7.40 -7.49
N LEU A 239 -4.64 -6.52 -8.39
CA LEU A 239 -3.56 -6.79 -9.32
C LEU A 239 -2.26 -7.15 -8.59
N ARG A 240 -1.85 -6.32 -7.61
CA ARG A 240 -0.69 -6.62 -6.76
C ARG A 240 -0.84 -7.96 -6.06
N MET A 241 -1.98 -8.25 -5.44
CA MET A 241 -2.25 -9.53 -4.80
C MET A 241 -2.03 -10.72 -5.76
N ILE A 242 -2.51 -10.64 -7.00
CA ILE A 242 -2.35 -11.70 -8.01
C ILE A 242 -0.89 -11.83 -8.45
N LEU A 243 -0.22 -10.70 -8.73
CA LEU A 243 1.17 -10.69 -9.17
C LEU A 243 2.13 -11.23 -8.12
N ARG A 244 1.75 -11.18 -6.84
CA ARG A 244 2.49 -11.77 -5.73
C ARG A 244 2.39 -13.30 -5.68
N LYS A 245 1.48 -13.93 -6.42
CA LYS A 245 1.44 -15.39 -6.56
C LYS A 245 2.50 -15.88 -7.55
N PRO A 246 3.08 -17.08 -7.33
CA PRO A 246 3.80 -17.81 -8.36
C PRO A 246 2.94 -17.92 -9.63
N SER A 247 3.55 -17.80 -10.81
CA SER A 247 2.83 -17.78 -12.09
C SER A 247 1.96 -19.03 -12.31
N HIS A 248 2.42 -20.19 -11.84
CA HIS A 248 1.70 -21.47 -11.95
C HIS A 248 0.54 -21.63 -10.94
N GLU A 249 0.39 -20.72 -9.98
CA GLU A 249 -0.70 -20.72 -8.99
C GLU A 249 -1.81 -19.72 -9.32
N ARG A 250 -1.67 -18.96 -10.42
CA ARG A 250 -2.68 -17.99 -10.87
C ARG A 250 -3.78 -18.72 -11.64
N THR A 251 -5.04 -18.40 -11.34
CA THR A 251 -6.17 -18.97 -12.09
C THR A 251 -6.30 -18.30 -13.45
N GLN A 252 -7.09 -18.89 -14.35
CA GLN A 252 -7.35 -18.31 -15.68
C GLN A 252 -7.98 -16.92 -15.56
N GLU A 253 -8.95 -16.74 -14.66
CA GLU A 253 -9.62 -15.46 -14.42
C GLU A 253 -8.63 -14.41 -13.88
N GLU A 254 -7.67 -14.82 -13.05
CA GLU A 254 -6.63 -13.93 -12.53
C GLU A 254 -5.64 -13.50 -13.62
N LEU A 255 -5.32 -14.39 -14.57
CA LEU A 255 -4.48 -14.07 -15.71
C LEU A 255 -5.18 -13.11 -16.69
N GLU A 256 -6.49 -13.29 -16.89
CA GLU A 256 -7.31 -12.38 -17.69
C GLU A 256 -7.34 -10.98 -17.04
N LEU A 257 -7.57 -10.90 -15.72
CA LEU A 257 -7.52 -9.63 -15.00
C LEU A 257 -6.15 -8.93 -15.14
N VAL A 258 -5.05 -9.69 -15.06
CA VAL A 258 -3.70 -9.14 -15.25
C VAL A 258 -3.46 -8.65 -16.68
N TYR A 259 -4.14 -9.24 -17.68
CA TYR A 259 -4.01 -8.86 -19.08
C TYR A 259 -4.83 -7.62 -19.46
N GLU A 260 -5.97 -7.41 -18.79
CA GLU A 260 -6.87 -6.28 -19.04
C GLU A 260 -6.37 -4.94 -18.47
N GLU A 261 -5.51 -4.99 -17.45
CA GLU A 261 -4.86 -3.82 -16.81
C GLU A 261 -3.57 -3.39 -17.53
#